data_AF-A0A926BF65-F1
#
_entry.id   AF-A0A926BF65-F1
#
_cell.length_a   1.000
_cell.length_b   1.000
_cell.length_c   1.000
_cell.angle_alpha   90.00
_cell.angle_beta   90.00
_cell.angle_gamma   90.00
#
_symmetry.space_group_name_H-M   'P 1'
#
loop_
_entity.id
_entity.type
_entity.pdbx_description
1 polymer ?
#
loop_
_entity_poly.entity_id
_entity_poly.type
_entity_poly.pdbx_seq_one_letter_code
_entity_poly.pdbx_strand_id
1 'polypeptide(L)'
;MTHRLLVAGGIAACVAVAVASASADPVKAAPAETFIDSIGVCAHWGYSDRVYFTRYKELRQKLVESGIRHVRDGISRPVEVERIKELGKIGIRHCVVAKPDAGGTPEGFRDLVAAIN
;
A
#
# COMPACT_ATOMS: atom_id res chain seq x y z
N MET A 1 -69.31 32.44 45.89
CA MET A 1 -69.22 31.26 45.00
C MET A 1 -67.93 31.36 44.21
N THR A 2 -67.21 30.26 44.21
CA THR A 2 -65.80 30.06 43.88
C THR A 2 -65.52 30.06 42.38
N HIS A 3 -64.50 30.80 41.91
CA HIS A 3 -63.78 30.45 40.68
C HIS A 3 -62.28 30.65 40.88
N ARG A 4 -61.56 29.53 41.03
CA ARG A 4 -60.10 29.46 40.87
C ARG A 4 -59.86 29.17 39.38
N LEU A 5 -59.17 30.07 38.68
CA LEU A 5 -58.53 29.72 37.40
C LEU A 5 -57.05 29.46 37.67
N LEU A 6 -56.59 28.26 37.29
CA LEU A 6 -55.19 27.86 37.33
C LEU A 6 -54.39 28.66 36.31
N VAL A 7 -53.28 29.25 36.76
CA VAL A 7 -52.22 29.73 35.87
C VAL A 7 -51.42 28.52 35.42
N ALA A 8 -51.59 28.11 34.15
CA ALA A 8 -50.75 27.10 33.52
C ALA A 8 -49.39 27.73 33.19
N GLY A 9 -48.45 27.65 34.13
CA GLY A 9 -47.04 27.94 33.88
C GLY A 9 -46.43 26.82 33.06
N GLY A 10 -46.45 26.95 31.74
CA GLY A 10 -45.72 26.06 30.85
C GLY A 10 -44.22 26.30 31.00
N ILE A 11 -43.53 25.43 31.74
CA ILE A 11 -42.07 25.37 31.76
C ILE A 11 -41.66 24.79 30.41
N ALA A 12 -41.27 25.65 29.48
CA ALA A 12 -40.54 25.25 28.29
C ALA A 12 -39.14 24.80 28.75
N ALA A 13 -39.00 23.50 29.02
CA ALA A 13 -37.70 22.88 29.26
C ALA A 13 -36.93 22.85 27.94
N CYS A 14 -36.12 23.89 27.70
CA CYS A 14 -35.11 23.87 26.64
C CYS A 14 -34.12 22.75 26.94
N VAL A 15 -34.28 21.59 26.29
CA VAL A 15 -33.29 20.51 26.33
C VAL A 15 -32.07 21.01 25.57
N ALA A 16 -31.07 21.51 26.31
CA ALA A 16 -29.75 21.78 25.76
C ALA A 16 -29.13 20.43 25.39
N VAL A 17 -29.15 20.09 24.11
CA VAL A 17 -28.36 18.98 23.59
C VAL A 17 -26.90 19.39 23.71
N ALA A 18 -26.20 18.78 24.67
CA ALA A 18 -24.75 18.93 24.78
C ALA A 18 -24.12 18.31 23.53
N VAL A 19 -23.71 19.17 22.60
CA VAL A 19 -22.89 18.74 21.47
C VAL A 19 -21.53 18.41 22.06
N ALA A 20 -21.22 17.13 22.22
CA ALA A 20 -19.89 16.70 22.60
C ALA A 20 -18.93 17.22 21.53
N SER A 21 -18.03 18.14 21.90
CA SER A 21 -16.96 18.55 21.01
C SER A 21 -16.10 17.32 20.75
N ALA A 22 -16.06 16.86 19.50
CA ALA A 22 -15.15 15.81 19.09
C ALA A 22 -13.72 16.33 19.25
N SER A 23 -13.06 15.94 20.35
CA SER A 23 -11.63 16.14 20.53
C SER A 23 -10.93 15.03 19.76
N ALA A 24 -10.32 15.38 18.63
CA ALA A 24 -9.41 14.48 17.95
C ALA A 24 -8.05 14.54 18.66
N ASP A 25 -7.45 13.38 18.92
CA ASP A 25 -6.07 13.34 19.39
C ASP A 25 -5.15 13.93 18.32
N PRO A 26 -4.23 14.84 18.69
CA PRO A 26 -3.30 15.41 17.72
C PRO A 26 -2.42 14.30 17.13
N VAL A 27 -2.49 14.12 15.82
CA VAL A 27 -1.63 13.17 15.09
C VAL A 27 -0.32 13.87 14.71
N LYS A 28 0.80 13.26 15.08
CA LYS A 28 2.12 13.75 14.65
C LYS A 28 2.24 13.58 13.13
N ALA A 29 2.52 14.68 12.43
CA ALA A 29 2.81 14.62 11.00
C ALA A 29 4.04 13.72 10.74
N ALA A 30 3.90 12.80 9.79
CA ALA A 30 5.00 11.99 9.29
C ALA A 30 5.58 12.63 8.02
N PRO A 31 6.87 12.41 7.71
CA PRO A 31 7.43 12.81 6.43
C PRO A 31 6.66 12.16 5.27
N ALA A 32 6.36 12.91 4.21
CA ALA A 32 5.73 12.36 3.00
C ALA A 32 6.55 11.20 2.40
N GLU A 33 7.86 11.23 2.59
CA GLU A 33 8.78 10.18 2.19
C GLU A 33 8.43 8.82 2.79
N THR A 34 7.94 8.79 4.03
CA THR A 34 7.51 7.56 4.70
C THR A 34 6.29 6.94 4.03
N PHE A 35 5.37 7.78 3.52
CA PHE A 35 4.23 7.30 2.76
C PHE A 35 4.64 6.73 1.40
N ILE A 36 5.50 7.43 0.67
CA ILE A 36 6.02 6.93 -0.63
C ILE A 36 6.75 5.60 -0.42
N ASP A 37 7.51 5.47 0.66
CA ASP A 37 8.22 4.24 1.02
C ASP A 37 7.31 3.09 1.49
N SER A 38 6.02 3.35 1.68
CA SER A 38 5.04 2.31 2.04
C SER A 38 4.34 1.69 0.84
N ILE A 39 4.51 2.25 -0.36
CA ILE A 39 3.78 1.85 -1.57
C ILE A 39 4.66 1.00 -2.47
N GLY A 40 4.09 -0.10 -2.97
CA GLY A 40 4.68 -0.89 -4.03
C GLY A 40 3.64 -1.38 -5.03
N VAL A 41 4.11 -1.88 -6.17
CA VAL A 41 3.25 -2.45 -7.22
C VAL A 41 3.62 -3.90 -7.51
N CYS A 42 2.62 -4.73 -7.80
CA CYS A 42 2.87 -6.05 -8.34
C CYS A 42 3.23 -5.93 -9.82
N ALA A 43 4.28 -6.62 -10.23
CA ALA A 43 4.63 -6.82 -11.63
C ALA A 43 4.52 -8.30 -11.98
N HIS A 44 4.72 -8.58 -13.27
CA HIS A 44 4.79 -9.92 -13.83
C HIS A 44 5.84 -9.95 -14.94
N TRP A 45 7.05 -9.51 -14.62
CA TRP A 45 8.15 -9.33 -15.54
C TRP A 45 8.51 -10.63 -16.29
N GLY A 46 8.28 -11.80 -15.69
CA GLY A 46 8.54 -13.10 -16.31
C GLY A 46 7.43 -13.66 -17.21
N TYR A 47 6.29 -12.98 -17.37
CA TYR A 47 5.13 -13.51 -18.10
C TYR A 47 5.25 -13.19 -19.59
N SER A 48 5.91 -14.07 -20.35
CA SER A 48 6.37 -13.84 -21.73
C SER A 48 5.28 -13.43 -22.73
N ASP A 49 4.04 -13.82 -22.49
CA ASP A 49 2.86 -13.51 -23.31
C ASP A 49 2.15 -12.21 -22.90
N ARG A 50 2.65 -11.48 -21.90
CA ARG A 50 1.99 -10.29 -21.32
C ARG A 50 2.80 -9.02 -21.47
N VAL A 51 2.11 -7.91 -21.29
CA VAL A 51 2.64 -6.54 -21.46
C VAL A 51 3.84 -6.25 -20.55
N TYR A 52 3.87 -6.81 -19.34
CA TYR A 52 5.00 -6.69 -18.42
C TYR A 52 6.29 -7.28 -19.02
N PHE A 53 6.19 -8.36 -19.78
CA PHE A 53 7.35 -8.91 -20.47
C PHE A 53 7.69 -8.13 -21.74
N THR A 54 6.71 -7.92 -22.62
CA THR A 54 6.93 -7.38 -23.97
C THR A 54 7.25 -5.90 -24.01
N ARG A 55 6.76 -5.11 -23.05
CA ARG A 55 7.01 -3.65 -22.92
C ARG A 55 7.83 -3.30 -21.70
N TYR A 56 8.69 -4.21 -21.25
CA TYR A 56 9.49 -4.03 -20.03
C TYR A 56 10.23 -2.69 -19.96
N LYS A 57 10.93 -2.28 -21.02
CA LYS A 57 11.70 -1.03 -21.03
C LYS A 57 10.83 0.20 -20.76
N GLU A 58 9.65 0.25 -21.39
CA GLU A 58 8.71 1.36 -21.23
C GLU A 58 8.06 1.34 -19.84
N LEU A 59 7.65 0.15 -19.35
CA LEU A 59 7.05 0.02 -18.03
C LEU A 59 8.06 0.30 -16.91
N ARG A 60 9.33 -0.09 -17.08
CA ARG A 60 10.43 0.30 -16.21
C ARG A 60 10.57 1.82 -16.15
N GLN A 61 10.51 2.50 -17.30
CA GLN A 61 10.59 3.96 -17.34
C GLN A 61 9.40 4.60 -16.61
N LYS A 62 8.18 4.11 -16.83
CA LYS A 62 6.98 4.57 -16.10
C LYS A 62 7.05 4.32 -14.61
N LEU A 63 7.64 3.20 -14.19
CA LEU A 63 7.87 2.91 -12.78
C LEU A 63 8.78 3.97 -12.15
N VAL A 64 9.89 4.34 -12.82
CA VAL A 64 10.78 5.41 -12.36
C VAL A 64 10.06 6.76 -12.30
N GLU A 65 9.34 7.12 -13.37
CA GLU A 65 8.59 8.37 -13.45
C GLU A 65 7.49 8.48 -12.37
N SER A 66 6.91 7.35 -11.96
CA SER A 66 5.90 7.32 -10.89
C SER A 66 6.46 7.61 -9.49
N GLY A 67 7.78 7.51 -9.31
CA GLY A 67 8.43 7.63 -7.99
C GLY A 67 8.25 6.42 -7.07
N ILE A 68 7.57 5.35 -7.50
CA ILE A 68 7.41 4.11 -6.73
C ILE A 68 8.75 3.36 -6.70
N ARG A 69 9.15 2.92 -5.49
CA ARG A 69 10.47 2.29 -5.25
C ARG A 69 10.42 0.82 -4.87
N HIS A 70 9.22 0.23 -4.81
CA HIS A 70 9.03 -1.16 -4.38
C HIS A 70 8.21 -1.94 -5.41
N VAL A 71 8.71 -3.10 -5.81
CA VAL A 71 8.02 -4.01 -6.74
C VAL A 71 7.89 -5.39 -6.12
N ARG A 72 6.71 -6.02 -6.28
CA ARG A 72 6.50 -7.43 -5.95
C ARG A 72 6.45 -8.27 -7.23
N ASP A 73 7.29 -9.30 -7.33
CA ASP A 73 7.29 -10.21 -8.48
C ASP A 73 7.90 -11.59 -8.15
N GLY A 74 7.81 -12.54 -9.07
CA GLY A 74 8.46 -13.83 -9.00
C GLY A 74 9.99 -13.75 -9.10
N ILE A 75 10.65 -14.84 -8.71
CA ILE A 75 12.11 -15.03 -8.82
C ILE A 75 12.47 -16.39 -9.45
N SER A 76 11.48 -17.12 -9.95
CA SER A 76 11.67 -18.52 -10.39
C SER A 76 12.22 -18.65 -11.81
N ARG A 77 12.19 -17.58 -12.61
CA ARG A 77 12.68 -17.57 -14.00
C ARG A 77 13.94 -16.72 -14.17
N PRO A 78 14.89 -17.09 -15.05
CA PRO A 78 16.10 -16.30 -15.28
C PRO A 78 15.83 -14.82 -15.61
N VAL A 79 14.83 -14.56 -16.45
CA VAL A 79 14.44 -13.18 -16.82
C VAL A 79 13.95 -12.35 -15.62
N GLU A 80 13.35 -12.99 -14.60
CA GLU A 80 12.93 -12.28 -13.39
C GLU A 80 14.13 -11.87 -12.56
N VAL A 81 15.09 -12.79 -12.38
CA VAL A 81 16.36 -12.54 -11.69
C VAL A 81 17.14 -11.40 -12.37
N GLU A 82 17.25 -11.44 -13.70
CA GLU A 82 17.92 -10.40 -14.48
C GLU A 82 17.27 -9.03 -14.27
N ARG A 83 15.94 -8.96 -14.38
CA ARG A 83 15.22 -7.69 -14.23
C ARG A 83 15.22 -7.17 -12.80
N ILE A 84 15.17 -8.05 -11.80
CA ILE A 84 15.36 -7.68 -10.39
C ILE A 84 16.72 -6.99 -10.22
N LYS A 85 17.80 -7.55 -10.78
CA LYS A 85 19.14 -6.93 -10.72
C LYS A 85 19.18 -5.58 -11.42
N GLU A 86 18.59 -5.47 -12.62
CA GLU A 86 18.55 -4.21 -13.36
C GLU A 86 17.79 -3.11 -12.63
N LEU A 87 16.63 -3.45 -12.05
CA LEU A 87 15.83 -2.53 -11.26
C LEU A 87 16.52 -2.18 -9.94
N GLY A 88 17.23 -3.13 -9.31
CA GLY A 88 18.06 -2.89 -8.12
C GLY A 88 19.15 -1.85 -8.35
N LYS A 89 19.81 -1.87 -9.53
CA LYS A 89 20.83 -0.88 -9.91
C LYS A 89 20.32 0.57 -9.96
N ILE A 90 19.01 0.77 -10.10
CA ILE A 90 18.37 2.09 -10.11
C ILE A 90 17.58 2.38 -8.82
N GLY A 91 17.80 1.59 -7.77
CA GLY A 91 17.23 1.83 -6.44
C GLY A 91 15.83 1.25 -6.21
N ILE A 92 15.31 0.42 -7.12
CA ILE A 92 14.04 -0.29 -6.90
C ILE A 92 14.28 -1.53 -6.03
N ARG A 93 13.58 -1.62 -4.90
CA ARG A 93 13.59 -2.77 -4.00
C ARG A 93 12.51 -3.77 -4.38
N HIS A 94 12.74 -5.03 -4.03
CA HIS A 94 11.89 -6.14 -4.44
C HIS A 94 11.35 -6.94 -3.26
N CYS A 95 10.04 -7.20 -3.30
CA CYS A 95 9.40 -8.24 -2.52
C CYS A 95 9.25 -9.47 -3.43
N VAL A 96 10.08 -10.49 -3.21
CA VAL A 96 10.15 -11.65 -4.09
C VAL A 96 9.13 -12.71 -3.71
N VAL A 97 8.51 -13.32 -4.72
CA VAL A 97 7.56 -14.42 -4.58
C VAL A 97 8.24 -15.71 -4.99
N ALA A 98 8.61 -16.51 -4.01
CA ALA A 98 9.02 -17.90 -4.22
C ALA A 98 7.77 -18.76 -4.46
N LYS A 99 7.75 -19.51 -5.57
CA LYS A 99 6.65 -20.41 -5.97
C LYS A 99 7.13 -21.86 -5.92
N PRO A 100 6.87 -22.60 -4.82
CA PRO A 100 7.29 -24.00 -4.70
C PRO A 100 6.73 -24.90 -5.82
N ASP A 101 5.55 -24.57 -6.32
CA ASP A 101 4.87 -25.24 -7.44
C ASP A 101 5.52 -24.99 -8.81
N ALA A 102 6.39 -23.98 -8.92
CA ALA A 102 7.18 -23.72 -10.13
C ALA A 102 8.45 -24.59 -10.23
N GLY A 103 8.54 -25.66 -9.43
CA GLY A 103 9.64 -26.62 -9.45
C GLY A 103 10.89 -26.20 -8.67
N GLY A 104 10.78 -25.17 -7.82
CA GLY A 104 11.88 -24.71 -6.98
C GLY A 104 11.98 -25.46 -5.65
N THR A 105 13.20 -25.77 -5.21
CA THR A 105 13.48 -26.26 -3.86
C THR A 105 13.76 -25.10 -2.89
N PRO A 106 13.60 -25.27 -1.57
CA PRO A 106 14.02 -24.26 -0.60
C PRO A 106 15.48 -23.81 -0.77
N GLU A 107 16.39 -24.73 -1.09
CA GLU A 107 17.81 -24.44 -1.37
C GLU A 107 17.95 -23.60 -2.64
N GLY A 108 17.26 -23.98 -3.73
CA GLY A 108 17.28 -23.22 -4.98
C GLY A 108 16.75 -21.79 -4.80
N PHE A 109 15.70 -21.59 -4.00
CA PHE A 109 15.22 -20.25 -3.66
C PHE A 109 16.22 -19.45 -2.85
N ARG A 110 16.91 -20.08 -1.91
CA ARG A 110 17.98 -19.44 -1.14
C ARG A 110 19.10 -18.95 -2.06
N ASP A 111 19.52 -19.80 -3.00
CA ASP A 111 20.57 -19.46 -3.97
C ASP A 111 20.13 -18.32 -4.89
N LEU A 112 18.87 -18.33 -5.35
CA LEU A 112 18.30 -17.25 -6.15
C LEU A 112 18.25 -15.92 -5.38
N VAL A 113 17.85 -15.94 -4.11
CA VAL A 113 17.85 -14.74 -3.25
C VAL A 113 19.29 -14.26 -3.02
N ALA A 114 20.25 -15.16 -2.79
CA ALA A 114 21.66 -14.79 -2.69
C ALA A 114 22.18 -14.15 -3.97
N ALA A 115 21.72 -14.62 -5.14
CA ALA A 115 22.18 -14.13 -6.43
C ALA A 115 21.69 -12.72 -6.78
N ILE A 116 20.63 -12.20 -6.15
CA ILE A 116 20.07 -10.85 -6.42
C ILE A 116 20.50 -9.77 -5.43
N ASN A 117 21.23 -10.14 -4.37
CA ASN A 117 21.93 -9.22 -3.49
C ASN A 117 23.30 -8.85 -4.06
#